data_AF-E3UFF2-F1
#
_entry.id   AF-E3UFF2-F1
#
_cell.length_a   1.000
_cell.length_b   1.000
_cell.length_c   1.000
_cell.angle_alpha   90.00
_cell.angle_beta   90.00
_cell.angle_gamma   90.00
#
_symmetry.space_group_name_H-M   'P 1'
#
loop_
_entity.id
_entity.type
_entity.pdbx_description
1 polymer ?
#
loop_
_entity_poly.entity_id
_entity_poly.type
_entity_poly.pdbx_seq_one_letter_code
_entity_poly.pdbx_strand_id
1 'polypeptide(L)'
;MNFLLNNVYSWIGFSLIISLILIAIPFLSFSLKVNKKISGSLEMLSPFECGFNPFSKSYMGFCIQFLNVAILFLLVDLEIALILPLFLNFSFLEKMMNTSMYYISLIGGFLILLLILEYFLGGLNWKEDL
;
A
#
# COMPACT_ATOMS: atom_id res chain seq x y z
N MET A 1 -20.17 18.55 13.06
CA MET A 1 -19.07 17.58 13.21
C MET A 1 -19.58 16.23 13.71
N ASN A 2 -20.26 16.17 14.86
CA ASN A 2 -20.75 14.89 15.44
C ASN A 2 -21.76 14.12 14.57
N PHE A 3 -22.64 14.81 13.82
CA PHE A 3 -23.59 14.16 12.91
C PHE A 3 -22.90 13.47 11.72
N LEU A 4 -21.89 14.11 11.13
CA LEU A 4 -21.10 13.52 10.04
C LEU A 4 -20.26 12.36 10.54
N LEU A 5 -19.63 12.50 11.71
CA LEU A 5 -18.90 11.42 12.36
C LEU A 5 -19.81 10.22 12.63
N ASN A 6 -21.00 10.43 13.17
CA ASN A 6 -21.95 9.36 13.44
C ASN A 6 -22.40 8.64 12.16
N ASN A 7 -22.63 9.38 11.06
CA ASN A 7 -22.91 8.77 9.76
C ASN A 7 -21.72 7.93 9.31
N VAL A 8 -20.49 8.44 9.35
CA VAL A 8 -19.28 7.70 8.95
C VAL A 8 -19.11 6.41 9.76
N TYR A 9 -19.28 6.44 11.08
CA TYR A 9 -19.25 5.23 11.91
C TYR A 9 -20.34 4.23 11.54
N SER A 10 -21.54 4.70 11.20
CA SER A 10 -22.64 3.87 10.72
C SER A 10 -22.28 3.15 9.41
N TRP A 11 -21.71 3.87 8.43
CA TRP A 11 -21.28 3.30 7.14
C TRP A 11 -20.17 2.26 7.31
N ILE A 12 -19.19 2.52 8.19
CA ILE A 12 -18.11 1.58 8.51
C ILE A 12 -18.66 0.33 9.21
N GLY A 13 -19.59 0.50 10.16
CA GLY A 13 -20.25 -0.62 10.81
C GLY A 13 -20.99 -1.52 9.82
N PHE A 14 -21.73 -0.91 8.89
CA PHE A 14 -22.47 -1.64 7.86
C PHE A 14 -21.55 -2.42 6.91
N SER A 15 -20.45 -1.83 6.44
CA SER A 15 -19.51 -2.52 5.55
C SER A 15 -18.83 -3.72 6.21
N LEU A 16 -18.46 -3.59 7.49
CA LEU A 16 -17.88 -4.69 8.27
C LEU A 16 -18.88 -5.85 8.44
N ILE A 17 -20.14 -5.55 8.74
CA ILE A 17 -21.19 -6.58 8.89
C ILE A 17 -21.38 -7.33 7.57
N ILE A 18 -21.43 -6.63 6.43
CA ILE A 18 -21.55 -7.27 5.12
C ILE A 18 -20.36 -8.19 4.84
N SER A 19 -19.13 -7.73 5.11
CA SER A 19 -17.92 -8.53 4.89
C SER A 19 -17.93 -9.83 5.71
N LEU A 20 -18.39 -9.78 6.96
CA LEU A 20 -18.51 -10.94 7.84
C LEU A 20 -19.56 -11.94 7.32
N ILE A 21 -20.70 -11.45 6.84
CA ILE A 21 -21.75 -12.28 6.27
C ILE A 21 -21.25 -13.01 5.01
N LEU A 22 -20.55 -12.29 4.12
CA LEU A 22 -19.99 -12.85 2.88
C LEU A 22 -18.96 -13.97 3.15
N ILE A 23 -18.21 -13.89 4.25
CA ILE A 23 -17.27 -14.93 4.67
C ILE A 23 -17.99 -16.09 5.38
N ALA A 24 -19.00 -15.79 6.20
CA ALA A 24 -19.70 -16.79 7.02
C ALA A 24 -20.57 -17.76 6.19
N ILE A 25 -21.28 -17.27 5.18
CA ILE A 25 -22.16 -18.08 4.33
C ILE A 25 -21.42 -19.26 3.65
N PRO A 26 -20.30 -19.05 2.92
CA PRO A 26 -19.57 -20.15 2.29
C PRO A 26 -18.96 -21.09 3.34
N PHE A 27 -18.45 -20.56 4.46
CA PHE A 27 -17.90 -21.38 5.55
C PHE A 27 -18.95 -22.33 6.17
N LEU A 28 -20.16 -21.84 6.41
CA LEU A 28 -21.27 -22.65 6.92
C LEU A 28 -21.75 -23.68 5.88
N SER A 29 -21.79 -23.28 4.61
CA SER A 29 -22.15 -24.20 3.51
C SER A 29 -21.11 -25.30 3.31
N PHE A 30 -19.84 -25.01 3.58
CA PHE A 30 -18.74 -25.96 3.55
C PHE A 30 -18.84 -26.93 4.73
N SER A 31 -19.02 -26.43 5.96
CA SER A 31 -19.09 -27.27 7.17
C SER A 31 -20.23 -28.30 7.11
N LEU A 32 -21.37 -27.94 6.53
CA LEU A 32 -22.49 -28.88 6.29
C LEU A 32 -22.17 -29.96 5.24
N LYS A 33 -21.25 -29.71 4.31
CA LYS A 33 -20.82 -30.65 3.25
C LYS A 33 -19.65 -31.55 3.67
N VAL A 34 -18.96 -31.27 4.79
CA VAL A 34 -17.78 -32.03 5.27
C VAL A 34 -18.10 -33.50 5.59
N ASN A 35 -19.35 -33.86 5.90
CA ASN A 35 -19.75 -35.26 6.11
C ASN A 35 -19.66 -36.14 4.85
N LYS A 36 -19.56 -35.54 3.66
CA LYS A 36 -19.22 -36.26 2.43
C LYS A 36 -17.70 -36.29 2.34
N LYS A 37 -17.08 -37.46 2.58
CA LYS A 37 -15.61 -37.69 2.53
C LYS A 37 -14.92 -36.76 1.54
N ILE A 38 -14.32 -35.68 2.05
CA ILE A 38 -13.36 -34.87 1.32
C ILE A 38 -12.10 -35.73 1.31
N SER A 39 -11.98 -36.63 0.35
CA SER A 39 -10.68 -37.18 -0.05
C SER A 39 -9.94 -36.06 -0.79
N GLY A 40 -9.61 -34.99 -0.08
CA GLY A 40 -8.71 -33.97 -0.59
C GLY A 40 -7.36 -34.64 -0.76
N SER A 41 -7.05 -35.05 -2.00
CA SER A 41 -5.70 -35.48 -2.32
C SER A 41 -4.76 -34.34 -1.93
N LEU A 42 -3.60 -34.66 -1.35
CA LEU A 42 -2.59 -33.68 -0.94
C LEU A 42 -2.23 -32.68 -2.07
N GLU A 43 -2.48 -33.07 -3.31
CA GLU A 43 -2.38 -32.27 -4.53
C GLU A 43 -3.31 -31.04 -4.55
N MET A 44 -4.54 -31.14 -4.02
CA MET A 44 -5.46 -29.99 -3.90
C MET A 44 -5.00 -28.95 -2.88
N LEU A 45 -4.14 -29.35 -1.93
CA LEU A 45 -3.58 -28.48 -0.90
C LEU A 45 -2.20 -27.92 -1.31
N SER A 46 -1.67 -28.35 -2.47
CA SER A 46 -0.41 -27.86 -3.01
C SER A 46 -0.62 -26.52 -3.75
N PRO A 47 0.37 -25.61 -3.73
CA PRO A 47 0.27 -24.34 -4.44
C PRO A 47 0.10 -24.57 -5.95
N PHE A 48 -0.78 -23.81 -6.58
CA PHE A 48 -1.02 -23.90 -8.02
C PHE A 48 0.14 -23.25 -8.80
N GLU A 49 1.08 -24.07 -9.27
CA GLU A 49 2.12 -23.66 -10.22
C GLU A 49 1.82 -24.23 -11.61
N CYS A 50 0.67 -23.87 -12.19
CA CYS A 50 0.26 -24.28 -13.54
C CYS A 50 0.25 -25.81 -13.77
N GLY A 51 -0.06 -26.60 -12.73
CA GLY A 51 -0.08 -28.07 -12.78
C GLY A 51 1.27 -28.74 -12.53
N PHE A 52 2.32 -27.98 -12.21
CA PHE A 52 3.62 -28.48 -11.77
C PHE A 52 3.74 -28.47 -10.24
N ASN A 53 4.65 -29.30 -9.73
CA ASN A 53 5.04 -29.26 -8.33
C ASN A 53 5.90 -28.01 -8.06
N PRO A 54 5.78 -27.38 -6.88
CA PRO A 54 6.48 -26.16 -6.59
C PRO A 54 7.99 -26.30 -6.74
N PHE A 55 8.62 -25.47 -7.58
CA PHE A 55 10.07 -25.51 -7.83
C PHE A 55 10.88 -25.06 -6.60
N SER A 56 10.30 -24.21 -5.76
CA SER A 56 10.93 -23.67 -4.56
C SER A 56 9.90 -23.26 -3.50
N LYS A 57 10.37 -23.03 -2.27
CA LYS A 57 9.52 -22.42 -1.23
C LYS A 57 9.06 -21.03 -1.69
N SER A 58 7.80 -20.69 -1.41
CA SER A 58 7.20 -19.39 -1.73
C SER A 58 7.88 -18.17 -1.09
N TYR A 59 8.79 -18.39 -0.14
CA TYR A 59 9.60 -17.36 0.51
C TYR A 59 11.03 -17.34 -0.05
N MET A 60 11.17 -17.09 -1.35
CA MET A 60 12.46 -16.70 -1.90
C MET A 60 12.75 -15.24 -1.55
N GLY A 61 14.04 -14.91 -1.39
CA GLY A 61 14.51 -13.57 -1.07
C GLY A 61 14.02 -12.55 -2.09
N PHE A 62 13.44 -11.46 -1.59
CA PHE A 62 12.90 -10.38 -2.41
C PHE A 62 14.01 -9.64 -3.17
N CYS A 63 13.70 -9.13 -4.36
CA CYS A 63 14.67 -8.39 -5.14
C CYS A 63 14.98 -7.04 -4.46
N ILE A 64 16.25 -6.81 -4.11
CA ILE A 64 16.71 -5.60 -3.41
C ILE A 64 16.36 -4.31 -4.16
N GLN A 65 16.17 -4.38 -5.47
CA GLN A 65 15.85 -3.24 -6.33
C GLN A 65 14.46 -2.67 -6.00
N PHE A 66 13.47 -3.51 -5.70
CA PHE A 66 12.15 -3.05 -5.27
C PHE A 66 12.18 -2.40 -3.88
N LEU A 67 13.13 -2.79 -3.03
CA LEU A 67 13.32 -2.16 -1.72
C LEU A 67 13.77 -0.69 -1.90
N ASN A 68 14.65 -0.41 -2.85
CA ASN A 68 15.12 0.96 -3.13
C ASN A 68 13.97 1.85 -3.57
N VAL A 69 13.10 1.35 -4.46
CA VAL A 69 11.89 2.10 -4.88
C VAL A 69 10.94 2.35 -3.71
N ALA A 70 10.76 1.36 -2.82
CA ALA A 70 9.91 1.52 -1.64
C ALA A 70 10.44 2.57 -0.65
N ILE A 71 11.76 2.60 -0.43
CA ILE A 71 12.40 3.60 0.43
C ILE A 71 12.29 5.00 -0.20
N LEU A 72 12.51 5.12 -1.51
CA LEU A 72 12.34 6.38 -2.23
C LEU A 72 10.90 6.89 -2.15
N PHE A 73 9.92 6.01 -2.34
CA PHE A 73 8.50 6.35 -2.17
C PHE A 73 8.20 6.87 -0.76
N LEU A 74 8.71 6.20 0.27
CA LEU A 74 8.51 6.60 1.67
C LEU A 74 9.10 7.99 1.96
N LEU A 75 10.29 8.30 1.43
CA LEU A 75 10.92 9.60 1.59
C LEU A 75 10.13 10.72 0.89
N VAL A 76 9.66 10.48 -0.34
CA VAL A 76 8.84 11.46 -1.07
C VAL A 76 7.48 11.68 -0.39
N ASP A 77 6.85 10.63 0.14
CA ASP A 77 5.59 10.74 0.90
C ASP A 77 5.77 11.58 2.18
N LEU A 78 6.91 11.45 2.86
CA LEU A 78 7.23 12.25 4.04
C LEU A 78 7.36 13.74 3.69
N GLU A 79 8.00 14.07 2.58
CA GLU A 79 8.13 15.46 2.12
C GLU A 79 6.78 16.06 1.70
N ILE A 80 5.92 15.28 1.03
CA ILE A 80 4.55 15.73 0.69
C ILE A 80 3.73 15.99 1.96
N ALA A 81 3.86 15.13 2.98
CA ALA A 81 3.20 15.33 4.26
C ALA A 81 3.61 16.64 4.95
N LEU A 82 4.87 17.07 4.78
CA LEU A 82 5.37 18.36 5.28
C LEU A 82 4.82 19.56 4.50
N ILE A 83 4.60 19.40 3.18
CA ILE A 83 4.06 20.48 2.34
C ILE A 83 2.53 20.66 2.54
N LEU A 84 1.77 19.59 2.75
CA LEU A 84 0.30 19.62 2.91
C LEU A 84 -0.25 20.70 3.88
N PRO A 85 0.25 20.84 5.13
CA PRO A 85 -0.27 21.85 6.06
C PRO A 85 -0.03 23.29 5.60
N LEU A 86 0.98 23.53 4.75
CA LEU A 86 1.23 24.85 4.17
C LEU A 86 0.12 25.21 3.19
N PHE A 87 -0.33 24.28 2.35
CA PHE A 87 -1.41 24.52 1.39
C PHE A 87 -2.79 24.70 2.04
N LEU A 88 -3.07 23.98 3.13
CA LEU A 88 -4.37 24.03 3.78
C LEU A 88 -4.65 25.37 4.49
N ASN A 89 -3.60 26.11 4.85
CA ASN A 89 -3.70 27.38 5.58
C ASN A 89 -3.48 28.60 4.67
N PHE A 90 -4.38 28.80 3.69
CA PHE A 90 -4.31 29.92 2.73
C PHE A 90 -4.21 31.31 3.39
N SER A 91 -4.91 31.53 4.51
CA SER A 91 -4.87 32.82 5.23
C SER A 91 -3.49 33.12 5.84
N PHE A 92 -2.75 32.08 6.25
CA PHE A 92 -1.37 32.23 6.71
C PHE A 92 -0.41 32.48 5.54
N LEU A 93 -0.64 31.79 4.42
CA LEU A 93 0.08 31.98 3.16
C LEU A 93 0.02 33.43 2.67
N GLU A 94 -1.17 34.06 2.66
CA GLU A 94 -1.32 35.46 2.25
C GLU A 94 -0.54 36.44 3.15
N LYS A 95 -0.56 36.20 4.46
CA LYS A 95 0.09 37.08 5.44
C LYS A 95 1.62 36.96 5.41
N MET A 96 2.13 35.77 5.09
CA MET A 96 3.53 35.41 5.14
C MET A 96 3.98 34.81 3.78
N MET A 97 3.63 35.50 2.70
CA MET A 97 3.77 34.97 1.33
C MET A 97 5.23 34.70 0.95
N ASN A 98 6.14 35.62 1.25
CA ASN A 98 7.55 35.44 0.89
C ASN A 98 8.23 34.29 1.68
N THR A 99 7.90 34.13 2.97
CA THR A 99 8.51 33.10 3.81
C THR A 99 7.94 31.73 3.51
N SER A 100 6.62 31.61 3.32
CA SER A 100 5.97 30.33 2.93
C SER A 100 6.44 29.85 1.55
N MET A 101 6.55 30.75 0.56
CA MET A 101 7.09 30.42 -0.77
C MET A 101 8.56 29.96 -0.69
N TYR A 102 9.36 30.58 0.18
CA TYR A 102 10.74 30.15 0.42
C TYR A 102 10.79 28.72 1.00
N TYR A 103 9.97 28.39 2.00
CA TYR A 103 9.94 27.03 2.55
C TYR A 103 9.44 25.98 1.55
N ILE A 104 8.40 26.29 0.76
CA ILE A 104 7.90 25.38 -0.29
C ILE A 104 8.98 25.12 -1.35
N SER A 105 9.67 26.18 -1.80
CA SER A 105 10.75 26.04 -2.77
C SER A 105 11.96 25.29 -2.23
N LEU A 106 12.32 25.45 -0.95
CA LEU A 106 13.36 24.68 -0.31
C LEU A 106 13.03 23.19 -0.23
N ILE A 107 11.83 22.84 0.27
CA ILE A 107 11.42 21.44 0.43
C ILE A 107 11.29 20.78 -0.96
N GLY A 108 10.62 21.45 -1.91
CA GLY A 108 10.51 20.96 -3.29
C GLY A 108 11.86 20.85 -4.00
N GLY A 109 12.80 21.77 -3.73
CA GLY A 109 14.15 21.71 -4.26
C GLY A 109 14.93 20.51 -3.71
N PHE A 110 14.76 20.18 -2.42
CA PHE A 110 15.35 18.99 -1.80
C PHE A 110 14.80 17.70 -2.44
N LEU A 111 13.49 17.63 -2.70
CA LEU A 111 12.84 16.51 -3.40
C LEU A 111 13.47 16.23 -4.77
N ILE A 112 13.63 17.29 -5.57
CA ILE A 112 14.22 17.20 -6.92
C ILE A 112 15.67 16.75 -6.83
N LEU A 113 16.44 17.29 -5.88
CA LEU A 113 17.83 16.92 -5.66
C LEU A 113 17.96 15.45 -5.24
N LEU A 114 17.08 14.97 -4.36
CA LEU A 114 17.05 13.57 -3.92
C LEU A 114 16.81 12.60 -5.09
N LEU A 115 15.83 12.92 -5.95
CA LEU A 115 15.52 12.14 -7.15
C LEU A 115 16.70 12.09 -8.13
N ILE A 116 17.36 13.24 -8.35
CA ILE A 116 18.52 13.32 -9.23
C ILE A 116 19.67 12.47 -8.68
N LEU A 117 19.94 12.53 -7.37
CA LEU A 117 20.96 11.72 -6.73
C LEU A 117 20.69 10.22 -6.90
N GLU A 118 19.47 9.77 -6.64
CA GLU A 118 19.11 8.35 -6.79
C GLU A 118 19.22 7.87 -8.25
N TYR A 119 18.84 8.73 -9.20
CA TYR A 119 19.00 8.45 -10.62
C TYR A 119 20.48 8.23 -11.00
N PHE A 120 21.38 9.09 -10.53
CA PHE A 120 22.81 8.93 -10.78
C PHE A 120 23.43 7.72 -10.06
N LEU A 121 22.92 7.34 -8.89
CA LEU A 121 23.32 6.12 -8.18
C LEU A 121 22.85 4.84 -8.89
N GLY A 122 21.96 4.97 -9.88
CA GLY A 122 21.44 3.83 -10.64
C GLY A 122 20.51 2.94 -9.83
N GLY A 123 20.00 3.39 -8.68
CA GLY A 123 19.05 2.64 -7.85
C GLY A 123 17.72 2.38 -8.54
N LEU A 124 17.41 3.18 -9.57
CA LEU A 124 16.23 3.09 -10.43
C LEU A 124 16.48 2.30 -11.73
N ASN A 125 17.70 1.84 -12.00
CA ASN A 125 17.98 1.07 -13.21
C ASN A 125 17.54 -0.37 -13.02
N TRP A 126 16.54 -0.77 -13.80
CA TRP A 126 16.06 -2.13 -13.86
C TRP A 126 17.08 -2.91 -14.69
N LYS A 127 17.72 -3.90 -14.08
CA LYS A 127 18.35 -4.93 -14.89
C LYS A 127 17.23 -5.85 -15.36
N GLU A 128 16.94 -5.79 -16.65
CA GLU A 128 16.26 -6.88 -17.33
C GLU A 128 17.25 -8.05 -17.33
N ASP A 129 17.33 -8.75 -16.20
CA ASP A 129 18.10 -9.98 -16.11
C ASP A 129 17.37 -11.02 -16.98
N LEU A 130 17.96 -11.29 -18.15
CA LEU A 130 17.83 -12.53 -18.92
C LEU A 130 18.30 -13.73 -18.07
#